data_AF-A0A1V5LYC1-F1
#
_entry.id   AF-A0A1V5LYC1-F1
#
_cell.length_a   1.000
_cell.length_b   1.000
_cell.length_c   1.000
_cell.angle_alpha   90.00
_cell.angle_beta   90.00
_cell.angle_gamma   90.00
#
_symmetry.space_group_name_H-M   'P 1'
#
loop_
_entity.id
_entity.type
_entity.pdbx_description
1 polymer ?
#
loop_
_entity_poly.entity_id
_entity_poly.type
_entity_poly.pdbx_seq_one_letter_code
_entity_poly.pdbx_strand_id
1 'polypeptide(L)'
;MAVNYKFGQDLLTTEGFKLAEVQEGKPMQEMNEVVTSKHFAKDITCVNCHSSHVATPQAHQLKQPVNELCLSCHKDKTMAVHAPKAAADATCATCHMPKGSHAFAKPKAE
;
A
#
# COMPACT_ATOMS: atom_id res chain seq x y z
N MET A 1 -11.11 -11.21 -27.56
CA MET A 1 -12.14 -10.75 -26.59
C MET A 1 -12.16 -9.24 -26.64
N ALA A 2 -13.25 -8.63 -27.09
CA ALA A 2 -13.44 -7.19 -26.96
C ALA A 2 -13.93 -6.92 -25.54
N VAL A 3 -13.15 -6.19 -24.75
CA VAL A 3 -13.57 -5.77 -23.42
C VAL A 3 -14.60 -4.64 -23.63
N ASN A 4 -15.85 -4.87 -23.23
CA ASN A 4 -16.94 -3.88 -23.35
C ASN A 4 -16.79 -2.79 -22.27
N TYR A 5 -15.68 -2.06 -22.31
CA TYR A 5 -15.42 -0.91 -21.45
C TYR A 5 -16.03 0.36 -22.05
N LYS A 6 -16.73 1.14 -21.22
CA LYS A 6 -17.16 2.51 -21.52
C LYS A 6 -16.34 3.49 -20.69
N PHE A 7 -15.98 4.62 -21.28
CA PHE A 7 -15.29 5.69 -20.58
C PHE A 7 -16.03 6.09 -19.30
N GLY A 8 -15.31 6.16 -18.17
CA GLY A 8 -15.87 6.48 -16.85
C GLY A 8 -16.38 5.28 -16.05
N GLN A 9 -16.33 4.06 -16.58
CA GLN A 9 -16.59 2.86 -15.79
C GLN A 9 -15.40 2.51 -14.89
N ASP A 10 -15.68 2.06 -13.68
CA ASP A 10 -14.67 1.50 -12.80
C ASP A 10 -14.23 0.13 -13.35
N LEU A 11 -12.98 0.06 -13.82
CA LEU A 11 -12.37 -1.15 -14.35
C LEU A 11 -12.35 -2.29 -13.33
N LEU A 12 -12.30 -2.01 -12.03
CA LEU A 12 -12.31 -3.04 -10.98
C LEU A 12 -13.67 -3.74 -10.86
N THR A 13 -14.73 -3.11 -11.38
CA THR A 13 -16.10 -3.67 -11.37
C THR A 13 -16.60 -4.04 -12.76
N THR A 14 -15.81 -3.77 -13.81
CA THR A 14 -16.20 -4.00 -15.20
C THR A 14 -16.13 -5.49 -15.54
N GLU A 15 -17.23 -6.04 -16.05
CA GLU A 15 -17.28 -7.44 -16.47
C GLU A 15 -16.22 -7.75 -17.53
N GLY A 16 -15.45 -8.82 -17.28
CA GLY A 16 -14.37 -9.25 -18.17
C GLY A 16 -13.01 -8.59 -17.90
N PHE A 17 -12.93 -7.59 -17.02
CA PHE A 17 -11.67 -7.10 -16.49
C PHE A 17 -11.35 -7.82 -15.18
N LYS A 18 -10.22 -8.54 -15.16
CA LYS A 18 -9.72 -9.21 -13.96
C LYS A 18 -8.30 -8.74 -13.71
N LEU A 19 -8.03 -8.36 -12.46
CA LEU A 19 -6.66 -8.09 -12.05
C LEU A 19 -5.87 -9.40 -12.09
N ALA A 20 -4.64 -9.33 -12.59
CA ALA A 20 -3.73 -10.44 -12.51
C ALA A 20 -3.39 -10.73 -11.04
N GLU A 21 -3.10 -11.99 -10.72
CA GLU A 21 -2.59 -12.34 -9.41
C GLU A 21 -1.29 -11.57 -9.12
N VAL A 22 -1.15 -11.09 -7.89
CA VAL A 22 0.05 -10.38 -7.44
C VAL A 22 1.24 -11.34 -7.49
N GLN A 23 2.25 -10.99 -8.28
CA GLN A 23 3.50 -11.73 -8.38
C GLN A 23 4.64 -10.92 -7.77
N GLU A 24 5.19 -11.42 -6.66
CA GLU A 24 6.28 -10.75 -5.93
C GLU A 24 7.48 -10.43 -6.85
N GLY A 25 7.93 -9.17 -6.83
CA GLY A 25 9.10 -8.71 -7.59
C GLY A 25 8.90 -8.53 -9.10
N LYS A 26 7.66 -8.62 -9.61
CA LYS A 26 7.36 -8.33 -11.02
C LYS A 26 7.05 -6.83 -11.23
N PRO A 27 7.45 -6.24 -12.37
CA PRO A 27 7.11 -4.86 -12.68
C PRO A 27 5.58 -4.68 -12.82
N MET A 28 5.09 -3.45 -12.58
CA MET A 28 3.69 -3.05 -12.74
C MET A 28 2.68 -3.76 -11.82
N GLN A 29 3.12 -4.30 -10.66
CA GLN A 29 2.22 -4.94 -9.69
C GLN A 29 1.69 -3.99 -8.61
N GLU A 30 2.18 -2.76 -8.53
CA GLU A 30 1.81 -1.80 -7.48
C GLU A 30 0.30 -1.62 -7.35
N MET A 31 -0.42 -1.50 -8.48
CA MET A 31 -1.88 -1.38 -8.47
C MET A 31 -2.55 -2.66 -7.96
N ASN A 32 -2.11 -3.84 -8.41
CA ASN A 32 -2.66 -5.13 -7.98
C ASN A 32 -2.43 -5.38 -6.47
N GLU A 33 -1.31 -4.90 -5.94
CA GLU A 33 -1.00 -4.95 -4.50
C GLU A 33 -1.87 -3.99 -3.69
N VAL A 34 -2.00 -2.73 -4.15
CA VAL A 34 -2.79 -1.71 -3.45
C VAL A 34 -4.26 -2.12 -3.39
N VAL A 35 -4.86 -2.51 -4.52
CA VAL A 35 -6.29 -2.82 -4.60
C VAL A 35 -6.73 -4.02 -3.76
N THR A 36 -5.79 -4.91 -3.42
CA THR A 36 -6.04 -6.06 -2.53
C THR A 36 -5.80 -5.73 -1.05
N SER A 37 -5.34 -4.52 -0.74
CA SER A 37 -5.03 -4.10 0.62
C SER A 37 -6.26 -3.69 1.43
N LYS A 38 -6.10 -3.71 2.77
CA LYS A 38 -7.09 -3.18 3.70
C LYS A 38 -7.27 -1.66 3.62
N HIS A 39 -6.22 -0.95 3.20
CA HIS A 39 -6.27 0.50 3.02
C HIS A 39 -7.16 0.83 1.82
N PHE A 40 -7.00 0.14 0.70
CA PHE A 40 -7.85 0.33 -0.46
C PHE A 40 -9.32 -0.03 -0.20
N ALA A 41 -9.59 -1.07 0.60
CA ALA A 41 -10.94 -1.39 1.08
C ALA A 41 -11.58 -0.29 1.98
N LYS A 42 -10.83 0.76 2.32
CA LYS A 42 -11.25 1.96 3.06
C LYS A 42 -11.07 3.24 2.24
N ASP A 43 -11.11 3.12 0.92
CA ASP A 43 -11.01 4.22 -0.04
C ASP A 43 -9.69 5.02 0.04
N ILE A 44 -8.64 4.41 0.61
CA ILE A 44 -7.28 4.97 0.60
C ILE A 44 -6.62 4.60 -0.73
N THR A 45 -6.20 5.63 -1.45
CA THR A 45 -5.59 5.55 -2.78
C THR A 45 -4.12 5.96 -2.76
N CYS A 46 -3.43 5.85 -3.89
CA CYS A 46 -2.00 6.14 -4.03
C CYS A 46 -1.65 7.54 -3.49
N VAL A 47 -2.49 8.54 -3.76
CA VAL A 47 -2.22 9.94 -3.41
C VAL A 47 -2.44 10.24 -1.93
N ASN A 48 -2.99 9.31 -1.14
CA ASN A 48 -3.04 9.49 0.30
C ASN A 48 -1.65 9.37 0.92
N CYS A 49 -0.79 8.52 0.34
CA CYS A 49 0.57 8.27 0.82
C CYS A 49 1.64 8.98 -0.02
N HIS A 50 1.46 9.00 -1.35
CA HIS A 50 2.44 9.50 -2.30
C HIS A 50 2.08 10.89 -2.83
N SER A 51 3.11 11.68 -3.14
CA SER A 51 2.99 12.89 -3.94
C SER A 51 3.25 12.56 -5.40
N SER A 52 2.25 12.79 -6.24
CA SER A 52 2.30 12.45 -7.67
C SER A 52 2.85 13.57 -8.56
N HIS A 53 2.80 14.82 -8.10
CA HIS A 53 3.24 15.98 -8.90
C HIS A 53 4.37 16.78 -8.25
N VAL A 54 4.44 16.79 -6.92
CA VAL A 54 5.45 17.57 -6.20
C VAL A 54 6.51 16.62 -5.69
N ALA A 55 7.76 16.83 -6.09
CA ALA A 55 8.86 16.02 -5.60
C ALA A 55 8.98 16.17 -4.07
N THR A 56 9.10 15.05 -3.38
CA THR A 56 9.31 15.01 -1.93
C THR A 56 10.73 14.53 -1.63
N PRO A 57 11.36 14.98 -0.54
CA PRO A 57 12.69 14.48 -0.16
C PRO A 57 12.67 13.01 0.32
N GLN A 58 11.50 12.42 0.55
CA GLN A 58 11.35 11.04 0.99
C GLN A 58 11.46 10.04 -0.17
N ALA A 59 11.90 8.83 0.16
CA ALA A 59 11.91 7.70 -0.76
C ALA A 59 10.49 7.43 -1.32
N HIS A 60 10.43 6.92 -2.55
CA HIS A 60 9.18 6.55 -3.23
C HIS A 60 8.14 7.69 -3.33
N GLN A 61 8.56 8.96 -3.26
CA GLN A 61 7.67 10.12 -3.28
C GLN A 61 6.66 10.15 -2.12
N LEU A 62 7.00 9.58 -0.96
CA LEU A 62 6.11 9.63 0.20
C LEU A 62 5.94 11.06 0.71
N LYS A 63 4.71 11.42 1.09
CA LYS A 63 4.40 12.76 1.62
C LYS A 63 5.09 13.08 2.94
N GLN A 64 5.46 12.05 3.69
CA GLN A 64 6.07 12.13 5.03
C GLN A 64 7.03 10.95 5.23
N PRO A 65 7.96 11.03 6.21
CA PRO A 65 8.73 9.87 6.65
C PRO A 65 7.82 8.67 6.97
N VAL A 66 8.27 7.45 6.68
CA VAL A 66 7.44 6.23 6.71
C VAL A 66 6.59 6.09 7.98
N ASN A 67 7.22 6.22 9.16
CA ASN A 67 6.52 6.06 10.43
C ASN A 67 5.52 7.20 10.67
N GLU A 68 5.90 8.44 10.38
CA GLU A 68 5.01 9.61 10.53
C GLU A 68 3.78 9.48 9.63
N LEU A 69 3.96 9.04 8.39
CA LEU A 69 2.88 8.82 7.45
C LEU A 69 1.86 7.81 7.99
N CYS A 70 2.31 6.66 8.48
CA CYS A 70 1.42 5.64 9.05
C CYS A 70 0.71 6.15 10.31
N LEU A 71 1.44 6.84 11.19
CA LEU A 71 0.91 7.35 12.46
C LEU A 71 -0.02 8.55 12.29
N SER A 72 -0.05 9.19 11.12
CA SER A 72 -1.02 10.26 10.81
C SER A 72 -2.48 9.76 10.90
N CYS A 73 -2.70 8.48 10.57
CA CYS A 73 -4.00 7.79 10.71
C CYS A 73 -4.01 6.80 11.89
N HIS A 74 -2.94 6.02 12.09
CA HIS A 74 -2.83 5.01 13.15
C HIS A 74 -2.30 5.58 14.47
N LYS A 75 -2.98 6.60 15.00
CA LYS A 75 -2.52 7.42 16.14
C LYS A 75 -2.42 6.65 17.47
N ASP A 76 -3.10 5.53 17.59
CA ASP A 76 -3.12 4.68 18.79
C ASP A 76 -1.99 3.65 18.81
N LYS A 77 -1.09 3.68 17.82
CA LYS A 77 0.03 2.74 17.70
C LYS A 77 1.34 3.40 18.07
N THR A 78 2.18 2.68 18.80
CA THR A 78 3.58 3.04 19.01
C THR A 78 4.43 1.79 18.79
N MET A 79 5.63 1.95 18.23
CA MET A 79 6.52 0.80 17.98
C MET A 79 6.89 0.09 19.29
N ALA A 80 7.07 0.85 20.38
CA ALA A 80 7.41 0.30 21.70
C ALA A 80 6.37 -0.68 22.24
N VAL A 81 5.07 -0.43 22.01
CA VAL A 81 3.99 -1.33 22.46
C VAL A 81 3.66 -2.38 21.40
N HIS A 82 3.61 -1.98 20.14
CA HIS A 82 3.19 -2.84 19.03
C HIS A 82 4.25 -3.90 18.66
N ALA A 83 5.53 -3.53 18.75
CA ALA A 83 6.65 -4.40 18.39
C ALA A 83 7.89 -4.07 19.26
N PRO A 84 7.88 -4.39 20.57
CA PRO A 84 8.96 -4.03 21.51
C PRO A 84 10.33 -4.63 21.15
N LYS A 85 10.33 -5.69 20.33
CA LYS A 85 11.54 -6.39 19.87
C LYS A 85 11.99 -5.96 18.46
N ALA A 86 11.35 -4.96 17.87
CA ALA A 86 11.75 -4.47 16.56
C ALA A 86 13.19 -3.93 16.60
N ALA A 87 13.92 -4.10 15.50
CA ALA A 87 15.23 -3.49 15.34
C ALA A 87 15.13 -1.96 15.47
N ALA A 88 16.22 -1.31 15.90
CA ALA A 88 16.23 0.14 16.15
C ALA A 88 15.91 0.97 14.90
N ASP A 89 16.22 0.46 13.72
CA ASP A 89 15.98 1.06 12.41
C ASP A 89 14.68 0.57 11.74
N ALA A 90 13.90 -0.28 12.42
CA ALA A 90 12.65 -0.78 11.88
C ALA A 90 11.62 0.34 11.69
N THR A 91 10.91 0.28 10.57
CA THR A 91 9.78 1.16 10.27
C THR A 91 8.49 0.35 10.25
N CYS A 92 7.34 1.03 10.22
CA CYS A 92 6.04 0.38 10.02
C CYS A 92 6.06 -0.51 8.76
N ALA A 93 6.72 -0.05 7.69
CA ALA A 93 6.84 -0.75 6.42
C ALA A 93 7.72 -2.01 6.50
N THR A 94 8.66 -2.10 7.46
CA THR A 94 9.53 -3.27 7.62
C THR A 94 8.74 -4.56 7.76
N CYS A 95 7.61 -4.52 8.48
CA CYS A 95 6.75 -5.70 8.69
C CYS A 95 5.41 -5.61 7.94
N HIS A 96 4.86 -4.41 7.75
CA HIS A 96 3.55 -4.22 7.12
C HIS A 96 3.62 -3.90 5.62
N MET A 97 4.80 -3.79 5.04
CA MET A 97 5.03 -3.67 3.58
C MET A 97 6.32 -4.41 3.19
N PRO A 98 6.46 -5.69 3.54
CA PRO A 98 7.71 -6.42 3.36
C PRO A 98 8.08 -6.44 1.87
N LYS A 99 9.39 -6.29 1.59
CA LYS A 99 9.95 -6.22 0.23
C LYS A 99 9.33 -5.11 -0.64
N GLY A 100 8.76 -4.07 -0.02
CA GLY A 100 8.17 -2.92 -0.73
C GLY A 100 6.77 -3.16 -1.28
N SER A 101 6.10 -4.25 -0.87
CA SER A 101 4.75 -4.53 -1.33
C SER A 101 3.71 -3.60 -0.69
N HIS A 102 2.76 -3.10 -1.47
CA HIS A 102 1.58 -2.39 -0.95
C HIS A 102 0.53 -3.33 -0.36
N ALA A 103 0.79 -4.65 -0.37
CA ALA A 103 0.03 -5.63 0.36
C ALA A 103 0.42 -5.61 1.85
N PHE A 104 -0.47 -5.06 2.68
CA PHE A 104 -0.27 -5.03 4.13
C PHE A 104 -0.54 -6.40 4.73
N ALA A 105 0.49 -7.25 4.75
CA ALA A 105 0.43 -8.54 5.39
C ALA A 105 0.32 -8.36 6.90
N LYS A 106 -0.74 -8.92 7.51
CA LYS A 106 -0.63 -9.26 8.93
C LYS A 106 0.47 -10.32 9.04
N PRO A 107 1.49 -10.16 9.90
CA PRO A 107 2.32 -11.30 10.25
C PRO A 107 1.37 -12.42 10.71
N LYS A 108 1.60 -13.65 10.23
CA LYS A 108 0.91 -14.81 10.79
C LYS A 108 1.17 -14.77 12.30
N ALA A 109 0.09 -14.88 13.08
CA ALA A 109 0.15 -14.83 14.53
C ALA A 109 1.29 -15.72 15.03
N GLU A 110 2.20 -15.13 15.81
CA GLU A 110 2.91 -15.88 16.85
C GLU A 110 1.94 -16.17 17.99
#